data_AF-A0A358MBA8-F1
#
_entry.id   AF-A0A358MBA8-F1
#
_cell.length_a   1.000
_cell.length_b   1.000
_cell.length_c   1.000
_cell.angle_alpha   90.00
_cell.angle_beta   90.00
_cell.angle_gamma   90.00
#
_symmetry.space_group_name_H-M   'P 1'
#
loop_
_entity.id
_entity.type
_entity.pdbx_description
1 polymer ?
#
loop_
_entity_poly.entity_id
_entity_poly.type
_entity_poly.pdbx_seq_one_letter_code
_entity_poly.pdbx_strand_id
1 'polypeptide(L)' 'MSSISEIFGSLVFNDRVMRERLPKETYKALRKTMAEGRTLKADIADVVANAMKDWA' A
#
# COMPACT_ATOMS: atom_id res chain seq x y z
N MET A 1 -27.98 1.38 7.06
CA MET A 1 -27.08 2.54 7.26
C MET A 1 -25.67 2.00 7.32
N SER A 2 -24.81 2.40 6.39
CA SER A 2 -23.41 1.99 6.42
C SER A 2 -22.76 2.52 7.70
N SER A 3 -22.07 1.66 8.43
CA SER A 3 -21.41 2.04 9.67
C SER A 3 -20.23 2.96 9.36
N ILE A 4 -19.92 3.90 10.26
CA ILE A 4 -18.80 4.84 10.08
C ILE A 4 -17.49 4.09 9.83
N SER A 5 -17.31 2.92 10.44
CA SER A 5 -16.15 2.05 10.25
C SER A 5 -15.99 1.51 8.82
N GLU A 6 -17.08 1.39 8.05
CA GLU A 6 -17.04 0.95 6.64
C GLU A 6 -16.70 2.09 5.68
N ILE A 7 -17.00 3.32 6.06
CA ILE A 7 -16.70 4.52 5.27
C ILE A 7 -15.31 5.07 5.63
N PHE A 8 -14.94 4.99 6.92
CA PHE A 8 -13.67 5.46 7.42
C PHE A 8 -12.54 4.55 6.94
N GLY A 9 -11.65 5.11 6.12
CA GLY A 9 -10.48 4.38 5.64
C GLY A 9 -10.74 3.46 4.44
N SER A 10 -11.92 3.48 3.83
CA SER A 10 -12.22 2.69 2.63
C SER A 10 -11.71 3.32 1.33
N LEU A 11 -11.55 4.65 1.30
CA LEU A 11 -10.97 5.41 0.18
C LEU A 11 -9.49 5.76 0.40
N VAL A 12 -8.76 4.92 1.14
CA VAL A 12 -7.31 5.06 1.30
C VAL A 12 -6.61 3.74 1.04
N PHE A 13 -5.43 3.84 0.42
CA PHE A 13 -4.52 2.72 0.23
C PHE A 13 -3.85 2.37 1.57
N ASN A 14 -4.63 1.82 2.50
CA ASN A 14 -4.18 1.46 3.84
C ASN A 14 -3.37 0.16 3.85
N ASP A 15 -2.81 -0.19 5.01
CA ASP A 15 -1.98 -1.40 5.18
C ASP A 15 -2.70 -2.68 4.75
N ARG A 16 -4.02 -2.78 4.97
CA ARG A 16 -4.81 -3.95 4.58
C ARG A 16 -4.87 -4.08 3.05
N VAL A 17 -5.21 -3.00 2.36
CA VAL A 17 -5.23 -2.92 0.90
C VAL A 17 -3.83 -3.18 0.32
N MET A 18 -2.79 -2.57 0.91
CA MET A 18 -1.41 -2.82 0.53
C MET A 18 -1.06 -4.30 0.63
N ARG A 19 -1.47 -4.99 1.71
CA ARG A 19 -1.15 -6.41 1.92
C ARG A 19 -1.95 -7.35 1.02
N GLU A 20 -3.16 -6.95 0.64
CA GLU A 20 -4.01 -7.70 -0.29
C GLU A 20 -3.55 -7.54 -1.76
N ARG A 21 -3.05 -6.35 -2.13
CA ARG A 21 -2.70 -6.02 -3.53
C ARG A 21 -1.23 -6.13 -3.87
N LEU A 22 -0.32 -5.87 -2.92
CA LEU A 22 1.12 -5.89 -3.17
C LEU A 22 1.69 -7.30 -2.99
N PRO A 23 2.68 -7.69 -3.81
CA PRO A 23 3.47 -8.88 -3.55
C PRO A 23 4.12 -8.84 -2.17
N LYS A 24 4.23 -10.00 -1.51
CA LYS A 24 4.79 -10.13 -0.16
C LYS A 24 6.16 -9.46 0.00
N GLU A 25 7.01 -9.58 -1.01
CA GLU A 25 8.37 -9.01 -1.01
C GLU A 25 8.34 -7.49 -1.19
N THR A 26 7.48 -6.97 -2.07
CA THR A 26 7.26 -5.52 -2.28
C THR A 26 6.71 -4.87 -1.01
N TYR A 27 5.70 -5.48 -0.38
CA TYR A 27 5.10 -4.98 0.87
C TYR A 27 6.14 -4.91 1.99
N LYS A 28 6.92 -5.99 2.19
CA LYS A 28 8.00 -6.00 3.19
C LYS A 28 9.05 -4.94 2.91
N ALA A 29 9.47 -4.81 1.66
CA ALA A 29 10.51 -3.86 1.28
C ALA A 29 10.01 -2.42 1.46
N LEU A 30 8.77 -2.10 1.06
CA LEU A 30 8.13 -0.81 1.31
C LEU A 30 8.06 -0.49 2.81
N ARG A 31 7.57 -1.43 3.64
CA ARG A 31 7.49 -1.27 5.10
C ARG A 31 8.86 -1.06 5.73
N LYS A 32 9.88 -1.79 5.26
CA LYS A 32 11.26 -1.65 5.73
C LYS A 32 11.83 -0.28 5.35
N THR A 33 11.64 0.16 4.11
CA THR A 33 12.05 1.48 3.64
C THR A 33 11.40 2.61 4.44
N MET A 34 10.10 2.49 4.74
CA MET A 34 9.38 3.43 5.61
C MET A 34 9.93 3.45 7.04
N ALA A 35 10.23 2.29 7.62
CA ALA A 35 10.75 2.19 8.98
C ALA A 35 12.21 2.68 9.11
N GLU A 36 13.04 2.41 8.10
CA GLU A 36 14.46 2.77 8.09
C GLU A 36 14.71 4.18 7.52
N GLY A 37 13.67 4.86 7.01
CA GLY A 37 13.79 6.18 6.39
C GLY A 37 14.68 6.21 5.15
N ARG A 38 14.75 5.09 4.42
CA ARG A 38 15.62 4.94 3.23
C ARG A 38 14.91 5.35 1.95
N THR A 39 15.66 5.53 0.88
CA THR A 39 15.09 5.74 -0.45
C THR A 39 14.38 4.48 -0.95
N LEU A 40 13.19 4.64 -1.50
CA LEU A 40 12.46 3.55 -2.16
C LEU A 40 13.17 3.19 -3.47
N LYS A 41 13.42 1.90 -3.72
CA LYS A 41 13.97 1.45 -5.00
C LYS A 41 12.95 1.69 -6.10
N ALA A 42 13.41 2.15 -7.27
CA ALA A 42 12.55 2.42 -8.43
C ALA A 42 11.66 1.21 -8.78
N ASP A 43 12.24 0.02 -8.83
CA ASP A 43 11.52 -1.23 -9.12
C ASP A 43 10.33 -1.49 -8.16
N ILE A 44 10.51 -1.20 -6.86
CA ILE A 44 9.43 -1.33 -5.86
C ILE A 44 8.41 -0.21 -6.06
N ALA A 45 8.87 1.00 -6.39
CA ALA A 45 8.01 2.16 -6.63
C ALA A 45 7.07 1.94 -7.83
N ASP A 46 7.57 1.36 -8.93
CA ASP A 46 6.76 1.04 -10.10
C ASP A 46 5.66 0.03 -9.78
N VAL A 47 5.96 -1.01 -8.99
CA VAL A 47 4.96 -1.98 -8.55
C VAL A 47 3.90 -1.34 -7.65
N VAL A 48 4.32 -0.50 -6.71
CA VAL A 48 3.39 0.23 -5.82
C VAL A 48 2.53 1.20 -6.62
N ALA A 49 3.09 1.92 -7.58
CA ALA A 49 2.36 2.86 -8.44
C ALA A 49 1.30 2.14 -9.28
N ASN A 50 1.63 0.99 -9.88
CA ASN A 50 0.66 0.17 -10.59
C ASN A 50 -0.45 -0.34 -9.66
N ALA A 51 -0.10 -0.86 -8.48
CA ALA A 51 -1.09 -1.32 -7.52
C ALA A 51 -2.00 -0.19 -7.00
N MET A 52 -1.48 1.03 -6.84
CA MET A 52 -2.28 2.22 -6.50
C MET A 52 -3.22 2.61 -7.64
N LYS A 53 -2.78 2.50 -8.89
CA LYS A 53 -3.60 2.73 -10.08
C LYS A 53 -4.72 1.69 -10.23
N ASP A 54 -4.45 0.42 -9.93
CA ASP A 54 -5.45 -0.65 -9.99
C ASP A 54 -6.44 -0.62 -8.80
N TRP A 55 -6.07 0.08 -7.72
CA TRP A 55 -6.93 0.26 -6.56
C TRP A 55 -7.84 1.48 -6.68
N ALA A 56 -7.35 2.55 -7.29
CA ALA A 56 -8.10 3.78 -7.57
C ALA A 56 -9.15 3.57 -8.67
#